data_AF-A0A8T9B5C9-F1
#
_entry.id   AF-A0A8T9B5C9-F1
#
_cell.length_a   1.000
_cell.length_b   1.000
_cell.length_c   1.000
_cell.angle_alpha   90.00
_cell.angle_beta   90.00
_cell.angle_gamma   90.00
#
_symmetry.space_group_name_H-M   'P 1'
#
loop_
_entity.id
_entity.type
_entity.pdbx_description
1 polymer ?
#
loop_
_entity_poly.entity_id
_entity_poly.type
_entity_poly.pdbx_seq_one_letter_code
_entity_poly.pdbx_strand_id
1 'polypeptide(L)'
;MATTSPSKRRAPLKYSGSLDIYKSNDLTPIIGREFPELQLSTLLSDDTKLRDLAILVSQRGVIVFRNQDLQINDQKILGEKLGKLSGKPESSKLHRHAFRSGKTQAVVDGEPKPEEEVMVISSEVRDLSMIQNLTH
;
A
#
# COMPACT_ATOMS: atom_id res chain seq x y z
N MET A 1 13.42 -4.39 -39.68
CA MET A 1 12.77 -3.09 -39.41
C MET A 1 12.21 -3.14 -37.99
N ALA A 2 12.80 -2.42 -37.04
CA ALA A 2 12.29 -2.35 -35.67
C ALA A 2 11.27 -1.22 -35.58
N THR A 3 10.00 -1.55 -35.33
CA THR A 3 8.94 -0.57 -35.11
C THR A 3 9.09 0.01 -33.71
N THR A 4 9.68 1.19 -33.59
CA THR A 4 9.70 1.97 -32.35
C THR A 4 8.31 2.57 -32.15
N SER A 5 7.51 2.00 -31.27
CA SER A 5 6.23 2.57 -30.86
C SER A 5 6.49 3.91 -30.13
N PRO A 6 5.78 5.00 -30.48
CA PRO A 6 6.00 6.28 -29.83
C PRO A 6 5.58 6.17 -28.37
N SER A 7 6.51 6.46 -27.46
CA SER A 7 6.23 6.55 -26.03
C SER A 7 5.23 7.68 -25.78
N LYS A 8 3.95 7.33 -25.69
CA LYS A 8 2.88 8.26 -25.31
C LYS A 8 3.16 8.73 -23.88
N ARG A 9 3.91 9.83 -23.74
CA ARG A 9 4.16 10.45 -22.43
C ARG A 9 2.81 10.79 -21.83
N ARG A 10 2.41 10.03 -20.80
CA ARG A 10 1.16 10.28 -20.09
C ARG A 10 1.27 11.63 -19.41
N ALA A 11 0.28 12.49 -19.62
CA ALA A 11 0.19 13.73 -18.87
C ALA A 11 0.06 13.41 -17.37
N PRO A 12 0.65 14.23 -16.47
CA PRO A 12 0.49 14.05 -15.04
C PRO A 12 -0.99 14.02 -14.65
N LEU A 13 -1.35 13.12 -13.73
CA LEU A 13 -2.70 13.07 -13.20
C LEU A 13 -2.97 14.34 -12.39
N LYS A 14 -4.16 14.91 -12.58
CA LYS A 14 -4.59 16.11 -11.86
C LYS A 14 -5.42 15.72 -10.64
N TYR A 15 -5.03 16.25 -9.50
CA TYR A 15 -5.78 16.14 -8.26
C TYR A 15 -7.12 16.88 -8.39
N SER A 16 -8.21 16.25 -7.97
CA SER A 16 -9.56 16.81 -8.14
C SER A 16 -10.08 17.59 -6.93
N GLY A 17 -9.46 17.43 -5.75
CA GLY A 17 -9.90 18.07 -4.50
C GLY A 17 -10.85 17.21 -3.66
N SER A 18 -11.09 15.96 -4.03
CA SER A 18 -12.09 15.10 -3.36
C SER A 18 -11.74 14.75 -1.90
N LEU A 19 -10.48 14.96 -1.50
CA LEU A 19 -10.01 14.73 -0.13
C LEU A 19 -9.89 16.02 0.70
N ASP A 20 -10.12 17.20 0.10
CA ASP A 20 -9.98 18.49 0.79
C ASP A 20 -11.06 18.70 1.87
N ILE A 21 -12.14 17.91 1.82
CA ILE A 21 -13.18 17.87 2.85
C ILE A 21 -12.68 17.27 4.18
N TYR A 22 -11.59 16.50 4.15
CA TYR A 22 -11.06 15.84 5.33
C TYR A 22 -10.00 16.70 5.99
N LYS A 23 -10.01 16.72 7.31
CA LYS A 23 -8.96 17.36 8.10
C LYS A 23 -7.62 16.71 7.78
N SER A 24 -6.64 17.54 7.42
CA SER A 24 -5.29 17.10 7.12
C SER A 24 -4.23 18.09 7.62
N ASN A 25 -3.04 17.57 7.90
CA ASN A 25 -1.91 18.35 8.39
C ASN A 25 -0.64 17.96 7.64
N ASP A 26 0.04 18.95 7.07
CA ASP A 26 1.33 18.74 6.44
C ASP A 26 2.41 18.56 7.52
N LEU A 27 3.07 17.38 7.54
CA LEU A 27 4.04 17.03 8.58
C LEU A 27 5.34 17.82 8.44
N THR A 28 5.77 18.02 7.19
CA THR A 28 6.85 18.94 6.84
C THR A 28 6.43 19.79 5.65
N PRO A 29 7.09 20.93 5.40
CA PRO A 29 6.76 21.78 4.25
C PRO A 29 6.86 21.10 2.88
N ILE A 30 7.72 20.08 2.76
CA ILE A 30 8.07 19.46 1.46
C ILE A 30 7.44 18.07 1.32
N ILE A 31 7.44 17.27 2.39
CA ILE A 31 6.96 15.88 2.36
C ILE A 31 6.03 15.59 3.53
N GLY A 32 5.21 14.56 3.37
CA GLY A 32 4.37 14.08 4.46
C GLY A 32 3.09 14.87 4.60
N ARG A 33 1.97 14.17 4.60
CA ARG A 33 0.68 14.69 5.06
C ARG A 33 0.01 13.64 5.94
N GLU A 34 -0.61 14.09 7.00
CA GLU A 34 -1.38 13.24 7.90
C GLU A 34 -2.88 13.52 7.74
N PHE A 35 -3.69 12.46 7.75
CA PHE A 35 -5.13 12.54 7.95
C PHE A 35 -5.48 11.88 9.29
N PRO A 36 -5.63 12.66 10.38
CA PRO A 36 -5.77 12.09 11.73
C PRO A 36 -7.11 11.38 11.96
N GLU A 37 -8.15 11.76 11.23
CA GLU A 37 -9.54 11.34 11.48
C GLU A 37 -10.13 10.49 10.32
N LEU A 38 -9.38 10.33 9.22
CA LEU A 38 -9.86 9.65 8.02
C LEU A 38 -9.62 8.14 8.10
N GLN A 39 -10.70 7.35 7.97
CA GLN A 39 -10.63 5.90 7.84
C GLN A 39 -10.54 5.48 6.37
N LEU A 40 -9.48 4.75 6.01
CA LEU A 40 -9.26 4.26 4.65
C LEU A 40 -10.35 3.28 4.18
N SER A 41 -10.97 2.55 5.11
CA SER A 41 -12.10 1.66 4.84
C SER A 41 -13.25 2.40 4.13
N THR A 42 -13.52 3.65 4.52
CA THR A 42 -14.56 4.49 3.92
C THR A 42 -14.24 4.92 2.48
N LEU A 43 -12.96 4.86 2.08
CA LEU A 43 -12.52 5.24 0.74
C LEU A 43 -12.53 4.06 -0.24
N LEU A 44 -12.54 2.82 0.23
CA LEU A 44 -12.36 1.63 -0.62
C LEU A 44 -13.38 1.53 -1.75
N SER A 45 -14.58 2.07 -1.55
CA SER A 45 -15.68 2.05 -2.52
C SER A 45 -15.68 3.26 -3.47
N ASP A 46 -14.85 4.28 -3.24
CA ASP A 46 -14.81 5.52 -4.01
C ASP A 46 -13.51 5.66 -4.80
N ASP A 47 -13.57 5.27 -6.07
CA ASP A 47 -12.42 5.32 -6.97
C ASP A 47 -11.92 6.75 -7.22
N THR A 48 -12.76 7.78 -7.09
CA THR A 48 -12.32 9.17 -7.25
C THR A 48 -11.43 9.57 -6.07
N LYS A 49 -11.86 9.26 -4.85
CA LYS A 49 -11.07 9.53 -3.64
C LYS A 49 -9.78 8.71 -3.60
N LEU A 50 -9.81 7.45 -4.01
CA LEU A 50 -8.61 6.61 -4.08
C LEU A 50 -7.63 7.07 -5.16
N ARG A 51 -8.13 7.55 -6.30
CA ARG A 51 -7.31 8.16 -7.34
C ARG A 51 -6.60 9.41 -6.81
N ASP A 52 -7.35 10.28 -6.17
CA ASP A 52 -6.82 11.49 -5.54
C ASP A 52 -5.82 11.17 -4.42
N LEU A 53 -6.06 10.09 -3.66
CA LEU A 53 -5.11 9.61 -2.66
C LEU A 53 -3.79 9.17 -3.30
N ALA A 54 -3.84 8.40 -4.40
CA ALA A 54 -2.63 7.97 -5.12
C ALA A 54 -1.84 9.17 -5.68
N ILE A 55 -2.55 10.21 -6.13
CA ILE A 55 -1.94 11.46 -6.58
C ILE A 55 -1.27 12.19 -5.40
N LEU A 56 -1.94 12.33 -4.26
CA LEU A 56 -1.36 12.95 -3.07
C LEU A 56 -0.14 12.19 -2.55
N VAL A 57 -0.15 10.86 -2.55
CA VAL A 57 1.03 10.05 -2.21
C VAL A 57 2.19 10.38 -3.15
N SER A 58 1.93 10.50 -4.45
CA SER A 58 2.97 10.85 -5.44
C SER A 58 3.52 12.27 -5.26
N GLN A 59 2.68 13.22 -4.83
CA GLN A 59 3.06 14.62 -4.62
C GLN A 59 3.76 14.85 -3.27
N ARG A 60 3.33 14.16 -2.20
CA ARG A 60 3.80 14.36 -0.82
C ARG A 60 4.84 13.32 -0.39
N GLY A 61 5.05 12.27 -1.18
CA GLY A 61 5.93 11.14 -0.89
C GLY A 61 5.34 10.13 0.10
N VAL A 62 4.89 10.62 1.26
CA VAL A 62 4.28 9.78 2.31
C VAL A 62 2.98 10.41 2.82
N ILE A 63 1.98 9.57 3.04
CA ILE A 63 0.73 9.95 3.70
C ILE A 63 0.56 9.06 4.93
N VAL A 64 0.22 9.65 6.06
CA VAL A 64 0.05 8.95 7.34
C VAL A 64 -1.43 8.97 7.73
N PHE A 65 -1.94 7.81 8.13
CA PHE A 65 -3.27 7.63 8.68
C PHE A 65 -3.15 7.02 10.07
N ARG A 66 -3.95 7.49 11.03
CA ARG A 66 -3.94 6.98 12.40
C ARG A 66 -5.15 6.11 12.68
N ASN A 67 -5.00 5.16 13.60
CA ASN A 67 -6.10 4.36 14.14
C ASN A 67 -7.01 3.76 13.05
N GLN A 68 -6.42 3.00 12.12
CA GLN A 68 -7.13 2.46 10.96
C GLN A 68 -7.84 1.16 11.28
N ASP A 69 -9.08 1.01 10.80
CA ASP A 69 -9.93 -0.17 10.94
C ASP A 69 -9.88 -1.12 9.72
N LEU A 70 -8.69 -1.31 9.14
CA LEU A 70 -8.53 -2.11 7.92
C LEU A 70 -8.26 -3.59 8.20
N GLN A 71 -9.05 -4.47 7.57
CA GLN A 71 -8.73 -5.90 7.52
C GLN A 71 -7.66 -6.19 6.45
N ILE A 72 -7.06 -7.39 6.49
CA ILE A 72 -6.02 -7.79 5.51
C ILE A 72 -6.53 -7.68 4.07
N ASN A 73 -7.76 -8.10 3.81
CA ASN A 73 -8.36 -8.03 2.47
C ASN A 73 -8.54 -6.58 2.00
N ASP A 74 -8.89 -5.67 2.91
CA ASP A 74 -9.03 -4.25 2.59
C ASP A 74 -7.70 -3.63 2.17
N GLN A 75 -6.60 -4.01 2.84
CA GLN A 75 -5.25 -3.55 2.49
C GLN A 75 -4.83 -4.03 1.10
N LYS A 76 -5.19 -5.25 0.71
CA LYS A 76 -4.95 -5.77 -0.65
C LYS A 76 -5.72 -4.95 -1.69
N ILE A 77 -7.01 -4.72 -1.45
CA ILE A 77 -7.88 -3.93 -2.34
C ILE A 77 -7.31 -2.51 -2.48
N LEU A 78 -6.93 -1.89 -1.37
CA LEU A 78 -6.33 -0.56 -1.35
C LEU A 78 -5.06 -0.50 -2.21
N GLY A 79 -4.10 -1.41 -1.97
CA GLY A 79 -2.85 -1.47 -2.73
C GLY A 79 -3.06 -1.70 -4.22
N GLU A 80 -3.99 -2.57 -4.59
CA GLU A 80 -4.33 -2.82 -5.98
C GLU A 80 -4.95 -1.58 -6.66
N LYS A 81 -5.96 -0.96 -6.01
CA LYS A 81 -6.68 0.21 -6.53
C LYS A 81 -5.78 1.43 -6.67
N LEU A 82 -4.93 1.73 -5.67
CA LEU A 82 -3.99 2.85 -5.73
C LEU A 82 -3.10 2.76 -6.97
N GLY A 83 -2.60 1.56 -7.28
CA GLY A 83 -1.81 1.32 -8.48
C GLY A 83 -2.62 1.45 -9.78
N LYS A 84 -3.78 0.80 -9.86
CA LYS A 84 -4.63 0.82 -11.08
C LYS A 84 -5.09 2.24 -11.41
N LEU A 85 -5.56 2.98 -10.42
CA LEU A 85 -6.12 4.33 -10.58
C LEU A 85 -5.06 5.40 -10.84
N SER A 86 -3.80 5.15 -10.47
CA SER A 86 -2.64 5.99 -10.82
C SER A 86 -1.98 5.60 -12.16
N GLY A 87 -2.50 4.58 -12.83
CA GLY A 87 -2.07 4.20 -14.18
C GLY A 87 -0.84 3.28 -14.21
N LYS A 88 -0.65 2.41 -13.21
CA LYS A 88 0.28 1.29 -13.35
C LYS A 88 -0.04 0.49 -14.62
N PRO A 89 0.97 -0.04 -15.35
CA PRO A 89 0.71 -0.90 -16.49
C PRO A 89 0.03 -2.20 -16.03
N GLU A 90 -0.83 -2.80 -16.87
CA GLU A 90 -1.58 -4.02 -16.52
C GLU A 90 -0.67 -5.21 -16.18
N SER A 91 0.55 -5.22 -16.72
CA SER A 91 1.58 -6.21 -16.39
C SER A 91 2.15 -6.06 -14.97
N SER A 92 1.94 -4.92 -14.30
CA SER A 92 2.41 -4.65 -12.94
C SER A 92 1.38 -5.12 -11.91
N LYS A 93 1.54 -6.37 -11.47
CA LYS A 93 0.83 -6.94 -10.32
C LYS A 93 1.56 -6.62 -9.02
N LEU A 94 0.93 -6.90 -7.88
CA LEU A 94 1.58 -6.71 -6.57
C LEU A 94 2.85 -7.57 -6.51
N HIS A 95 3.98 -6.98 -6.12
CA HIS A 95 5.27 -7.67 -6.14
C HIS A 95 5.33 -8.72 -5.01
N ARG A 96 5.62 -9.97 -5.39
CA ARG A 96 5.93 -11.04 -4.43
C ARG A 96 7.40 -10.96 -4.01
N HIS A 97 7.68 -10.79 -2.73
CA HIS A 97 9.05 -10.85 -2.22
C HIS A 97 9.55 -12.30 -2.13
N ALA A 98 10.69 -12.59 -2.75
CA ALA A 98 11.34 -13.90 -2.70
C ALA A 98 12.15 -14.14 -1.40
N PHE A 99 11.65 -13.71 -0.23
CA PHE A 99 12.28 -14.03 1.04
C PHE A 99 11.59 -15.24 1.67
N ARG A 100 12.05 -16.43 1.30
CA ARG A 100 11.73 -17.69 1.98
C ARG A 100 13.02 -18.46 2.23
N SER A 101 13.63 -18.26 3.40
CA SER A 101 14.31 -19.38 4.05
C SER A 101 13.22 -20.21 4.72
N GLY A 102 13.33 -21.53 4.61
CA GLY A 102 12.23 -22.48 4.79
C GLY A 102 11.48 -22.40 6.11
N LYS A 103 10.21 -22.82 6.05
CA LYS A 103 9.39 -23.33 7.17
C LYS A 103 9.26 -22.41 8.40
N THR A 104 8.38 -21.43 8.33
CA THR A 104 7.63 -21.03 9.54
C THR A 104 6.17 -20.76 9.19
N GLN A 105 5.30 -21.66 9.63
CA GLN A 105 3.85 -21.47 9.68
C GLN A 105 3.55 -20.62 10.91
N ALA A 106 3.61 -19.30 10.78
CA ALA A 106 2.98 -18.42 11.74
C ALA A 106 1.49 -18.31 11.40
N VAL A 107 0.67 -18.89 12.27
CA VAL A 107 -0.77 -18.59 12.41
C VAL A 107 -0.88 -17.22 13.05
N VAL A 108 -1.72 -16.35 12.49
CA VAL A 108 -2.09 -15.05 13.07
C VAL A 108 -3.61 -15.10 13.24
N ASP A 109 -4.09 -14.96 14.48
CA ASP A 109 -5.51 -14.86 14.88
C ASP A 109 -6.45 -15.99 14.42
N GLY A 110 -6.02 -17.26 14.51
CA GLY A 110 -6.91 -18.42 14.35
C GLY A 110 -7.47 -18.67 12.93
N GLU A 111 -7.22 -17.77 11.98
CA GLU A 111 -7.61 -17.89 10.58
C GLU A 111 -6.43 -18.36 9.70
N PRO A 112 -6.65 -19.18 8.66
CA PRO A 112 -5.58 -19.66 7.80
C PRO A 112 -4.98 -18.50 6.98
N LYS A 113 -3.68 -18.28 7.22
CA LYS A 113 -2.66 -17.46 6.54
C LYS A 113 -3.06 -16.42 5.47
N PRO A 114 -2.48 -15.20 5.54
CA PRO A 114 -2.49 -14.29 4.41
C PRO A 114 -1.79 -14.94 3.20
N GLU A 115 -2.49 -14.93 2.07
CA GLU A 115 -1.97 -15.33 0.76
C GLU A 115 -0.62 -14.63 0.47
N GLU A 116 0.19 -15.23 -0.42
CA GLU A 116 1.62 -14.94 -0.74
C GLU A 116 2.01 -13.49 -1.10
N GLU A 117 1.08 -12.56 -0.95
CA GLU A 117 1.10 -11.17 -1.38
C GLU A 117 1.30 -10.17 -0.23
N VAL A 118 1.23 -10.60 1.03
CA VAL A 118 1.34 -9.73 2.21
C VAL A 118 2.52 -10.14 3.08
N MET A 119 3.43 -9.19 3.33
CA MET A 119 4.53 -9.37 4.29
C MET A 119 4.14 -8.73 5.63
N VAL A 120 4.11 -9.54 6.69
CA VAL A 120 3.89 -9.05 8.06
C VAL A 120 5.25 -8.84 8.72
N ILE A 121 5.53 -7.61 9.16
CA ILE A 121 6.72 -7.28 9.95
C ILE A 121 6.24 -6.96 11.37
N SER A 122 6.21 -7.98 12.24
CA SER A 122 5.98 -7.81 13.68
C SER A 122 7.29 -8.01 14.44
N SER A 123 7.47 -7.27 15.54
CA SER A 123 8.64 -7.43 16.41
C SER A 123 8.68 -8.81 17.06
N GLU A 124 7.52 -9.43 17.31
CA GLU A 124 7.39 -10.78 17.88
C GLU A 124 7.82 -11.88 16.89
N VAL A 125 7.61 -11.64 15.60
CA VAL A 125 7.99 -12.57 14.51
C VAL A 125 9.51 -12.57 14.28
N ARG A 126 10.20 -11.47 14.62
CA ARG A 126 11.67 -11.39 14.54
C ARG A 126 12.35 -12.27 15.58
N ASP A 127 11.89 -12.28 16.83
CA ASP A 127 12.53 -13.06 17.90
C ASP A 127 12.43 -14.58 17.66
N LEU A 128 11.32 -15.05 17.08
CA LEU A 128 11.16 -16.47 16.73
C LEU A 128 12.19 -16.95 15.68
N SER A 129 12.68 -16.05 14.81
CA SER A 129 13.72 -16.37 13.83
C SER A 129 15.13 -16.42 14.43
N MET A 130 15.36 -15.72 15.54
CA MET A 130 16.64 -15.78 16.28
C MET A 130 16.76 -17.05 17.13
N ILE A 131 15.65 -17.57 17.66
CA ILE A 131 15.67 -18.73 18.57
C ILE A 131 15.91 -20.07 17.82
N GLN A 132 15.63 -20.14 16.51
CA GLN A 132 15.85 -21.36 15.72
C GLN A 132 17.31 -21.59 15.27
N ASN A 133 18.23 -20.65 15.54
CA ASN A 133 19.65 -20.76 15.16
C ASN A 133 20.59 -21.17 16.32
N LEU A 134 20.05 -21.56 17.49
CA LEU A 134 20.87 -21.97 18.66
C LEU A 134 20.79 -23.46 19.02
N THR A 135 20.24 -24.31 18.18
CA THR A 135 20.32 -25.77 18.34
C THR A 135 21.10 -26.41 17.21
N HIS A 136 22.43 -26.36 17.32
CA HIS A 136 23.35 -27.37 16.81
C HIS A 136 24.57 -27.45 17.73
#